data_AF-A0A6V7QF10-F1
#
_entry.id   AF-A0A6V7QF10-F1
#
_cell.length_a   1.000
_cell.length_b   1.000
_cell.length_c   1.000
_cell.angle_alpha   90.00
_cell.angle_beta   90.00
_cell.angle_gamma   90.00
#
_symmetry.space_group_name_H-M   'P 1'
#
loop_
_entity.id
_entity.type
_entity.pdbx_description
1 polymer ?
#
loop_
_entity_poly.entity_id
_entity_poly.type
_entity_poly.pdbx_seq_one_letter_code
_entity_poly.pdbx_strand_id
1 'polypeptide(L)'
;MATLWPALCSWGGALLSCRQNVHRYTESYFTVATYRKTYSQTIHPIPDRSLWSESSETCQDGESKIEIVINPPKSVRPAGKPRKRRVRAEESGGKKRAVHCSRCNQTGHFRTTCAAPI
;
A
#
# COMPACT_ATOMS: atom_id res chain seq x y z
N MET A 1 -0.48 3.26 24.22
CA MET A 1 0.24 1.98 24.03
C MET A 1 0.21 1.62 22.54
N ALA A 2 0.96 2.36 21.72
CA ALA A 2 0.98 2.18 20.29
C ALA A 2 2.42 2.33 19.83
N THR A 3 2.92 1.30 19.15
CA THR A 3 4.10 1.21 18.24
C THR A 3 4.94 -0.03 18.56
N LEU A 4 4.46 -1.21 18.15
CA LEU A 4 5.31 -2.40 18.04
C LEU A 4 5.02 -3.14 16.73
N TRP A 5 4.85 -2.37 15.65
CA TRP A 5 5.11 -2.89 14.31
C TRP A 5 5.65 -1.78 13.41
N PRO A 6 6.96 -1.58 13.46
CA PRO A 6 7.66 -1.34 12.20
C PRO A 6 8.90 -2.23 12.11
N ALA A 7 9.18 -2.68 10.89
CA ALA A 7 10.47 -3.22 10.48
C ALA A 7 10.77 -4.71 10.74
N LEU A 8 9.90 -5.60 10.24
CA LEU A 8 10.39 -6.91 9.79
C LEU A 8 11.42 -6.80 8.66
N CYS A 9 11.45 -5.67 7.93
CA CYS A 9 12.38 -5.47 6.81
C CYS A 9 13.82 -5.15 7.22
N SER A 10 14.04 -4.51 8.38
CA SER A 10 15.41 -4.11 8.82
C SER A 10 16.13 -5.20 9.60
N TRP A 11 15.39 -6.09 10.28
CA TRP A 11 15.99 -7.11 11.13
C TRP A 11 16.73 -8.19 10.35
N GLY A 12 16.14 -8.67 9.24
CA GLY A 12 16.78 -9.65 8.36
C GLY A 12 18.10 -9.14 7.78
N GLY A 13 18.15 -7.87 7.38
CA GLY A 13 19.37 -7.23 6.86
C GLY A 13 20.46 -7.08 7.92
N ALA A 14 20.10 -6.72 9.15
CA ALA A 14 21.05 -6.59 10.27
C ALA A 14 21.66 -7.95 10.68
N LEU A 15 20.84 -9.01 10.73
CA LEU A 15 21.30 -10.36 11.05
C LEU A 15 22.28 -10.92 10.00
N LEU A 16 22.04 -10.62 8.71
CA LEU A 16 22.91 -11.02 7.62
C LEU A 16 24.27 -10.33 7.67
N SER A 17 24.30 -9.02 8.00
CA SER A 17 25.54 -8.26 8.20
C SER A 17 26.39 -8.78 9.36
N CYS A 18 25.75 -9.24 10.44
CA CYS A 18 26.43 -9.84 11.59
C CYS A 18 26.78 -11.32 11.41
N ARG A 19 26.58 -11.90 10.21
CA ARG A 19 26.81 -13.33 9.89
C ARG A 19 26.07 -14.30 10.83
N GLN A 20 24.95 -13.86 11.39
CA GLN A 20 24.19 -14.65 12.35
C GLN A 20 23.09 -15.45 11.62
N ASN A 21 22.87 -16.69 12.07
CA ASN A 21 21.82 -17.54 11.53
C ASN A 21 20.42 -17.00 11.87
N VAL A 22 19.70 -16.51 10.86
CA VAL A 22 18.34 -15.96 10.99
C VAL A 22 17.38 -16.98 11.59
N HIS A 23 17.56 -18.26 11.26
CA HIS A 23 16.74 -19.36 11.76
C HIS A 23 16.73 -19.55 13.28
N ARG A 24 17.70 -18.96 14.02
CA ARG A 24 17.72 -19.01 15.50
C ARG A 24 16.72 -18.04 16.14
N TYR A 25 16.24 -17.06 15.39
CA TYR A 25 15.32 -16.04 15.88
C TYR A 25 13.94 -16.11 15.25
N THR A 26 13.75 -16.96 14.23
CA THR A 26 12.45 -17.23 13.63
C THR A 26 11.78 -18.41 14.33
N GLU A 27 10.46 -18.39 14.45
CA GLU A 27 9.68 -19.55 14.87
C GLU A 27 9.90 -20.75 13.93
N SER A 28 9.73 -21.97 14.45
CA SER A 28 9.97 -23.22 13.72
C SER A 28 9.05 -23.43 12.50
N TYR A 29 7.99 -22.64 12.38
CA TYR A 29 7.07 -22.64 11.26
C TYR A 29 7.68 -22.07 9.97
N PHE A 30 8.69 -21.19 10.07
CA PHE A 30 9.29 -20.52 8.91
C PHE A 30 10.47 -21.31 8.30
N THR A 31 10.35 -22.64 8.25
CA THR A 31 11.34 -23.50 7.58
C THR A 31 10.76 -24.15 6.34
N VAL A 32 11.61 -24.42 5.34
CA VAL A 32 11.21 -25.12 4.11
C VAL A 32 10.65 -26.50 4.44
N ALA A 33 11.20 -27.18 5.45
CA ALA A 33 10.70 -28.46 5.92
C ALA A 33 9.25 -28.35 6.42
N THR A 34 8.95 -27.35 7.26
CA THR A 34 7.59 -27.13 7.76
C THR A 34 6.65 -26.75 6.63
N TYR A 35 7.05 -25.86 5.71
CA TYR A 35 6.25 -25.51 4.53
C TYR A 35 5.90 -26.73 3.67
N ARG A 36 6.88 -27.59 3.37
CA ARG A 36 6.64 -28.82 2.61
C ARG A 36 5.71 -29.77 3.35
N LYS A 37 5.84 -29.86 4.68
CA LYS A 37 4.97 -30.69 5.52
C LYS A 37 3.54 -30.17 5.54
N THR A 38 3.34 -28.85 5.69
CA THR A 38 1.99 -28.24 5.72
C THR A 38 1.26 -28.40 4.40
N TYR A 39 1.97 -28.28 3.28
CA TYR A 39 1.41 -28.45 1.93
C TYR A 39 1.68 -29.84 1.33
N SER A 40 2.00 -30.84 2.16
CA SER A 40 2.24 -32.21 1.69
C SER A 40 0.95 -32.93 1.27
N GLN A 41 -0.19 -32.46 1.77
CA GLN A 41 -1.49 -33.00 1.45
C GLN A 41 -2.00 -32.46 0.11
N THR A 42 -2.89 -33.21 -0.53
CA THR A 42 -3.48 -32.81 -1.81
C THR A 42 -4.37 -31.59 -1.61
N ILE A 43 -4.07 -30.51 -2.34
CA ILE A 43 -4.93 -29.33 -2.39
C ILE A 43 -6.04 -29.61 -3.40
N HIS A 44 -7.25 -29.81 -2.91
CA HIS A 44 -8.41 -30.00 -3.77
C HIS A 44 -8.75 -28.70 -4.52
N PRO A 45 -9.13 -28.78 -5.80
CA PRO A 45 -9.60 -27.61 -6.54
C PRO A 45 -10.84 -27.03 -5.84
N ILE A 46 -10.97 -25.71 -5.90
CA ILE A 46 -12.15 -25.02 -5.37
C ILE A 46 -13.35 -25.47 -6.21
N PRO A 47 -14.39 -26.11 -5.62
CA PRO A 47 -15.55 -26.57 -6.37
C PRO A 47 -16.35 -25.38 -6.91
N ASP A 48 -17.16 -25.62 -7.94
CA ASP A 48 -18.08 -24.62 -8.46
C ASP A 48 -19.05 -24.14 -7.37
N ARG A 49 -19.46 -22.87 -7.47
CA ARG A 49 -20.30 -22.21 -6.47
C ARG A 49 -21.63 -22.94 -6.19
N SER A 50 -22.16 -23.66 -7.18
CA SER A 50 -23.38 -24.46 -7.05
C SER A 50 -23.20 -25.73 -6.19
N LEU A 51 -21.96 -26.19 -6.02
CA LEU A 51 -21.59 -27.35 -5.22
C LEU A 51 -21.11 -26.97 -3.82
N TRP A 52 -21.05 -25.68 -3.52
CA TRP A 52 -20.83 -25.23 -2.15
C TRP A 52 -22.07 -25.64 -1.38
N SER A 53 -21.94 -26.68 -0.54
CA SER A 53 -22.99 -26.98 0.40
C SER A 53 -23.25 -25.72 1.19
N GLU A 54 -24.52 -25.34 1.31
CA GLU A 54 -24.95 -24.33 2.26
C GLU A 54 -24.78 -24.95 3.66
N SER A 55 -23.54 -25.14 4.09
CA SER A 55 -23.18 -25.82 5.32
C SER A 55 -23.42 -24.87 6.48
N SER A 56 -24.69 -24.67 6.80
CA SER A 56 -25.09 -24.24 8.14
C SER A 56 -25.15 -25.41 9.13
N GLU A 57 -24.68 -26.61 8.76
CA GLU A 57 -24.84 -27.81 9.57
C GLU A 57 -23.62 -28.71 9.44
N THR A 58 -22.66 -28.57 10.36
CA THR A 58 -22.03 -29.68 11.09
C THR A 58 -21.23 -29.07 12.26
N CYS A 59 -21.97 -28.56 13.24
CA CYS A 59 -21.58 -28.73 14.64
C CYS A 59 -22.47 -29.88 15.12
N GLN A 60 -21.95 -31.10 15.17
CA GLN A 60 -22.57 -32.16 15.94
C GLN A 60 -22.30 -31.85 17.41
N ASP A 61 -23.05 -30.90 17.95
CA ASP A 61 -23.40 -30.76 19.35
C ASP A 61 -24.45 -29.65 19.39
N GLY A 62 -25.64 -30.02 19.85
CA GLY A 62 -26.84 -29.24 19.64
C GLY A 62 -26.82 -27.91 20.39
N GLU A 63 -26.42 -26.83 19.71
CA GLU A 63 -26.89 -25.49 20.05
C GLU A 63 -26.74 -24.55 18.86
N SER A 64 -27.86 -24.28 18.20
CA SER A 64 -28.12 -23.10 17.35
C SER A 64 -27.19 -22.83 16.15
N LYS A 65 -27.78 -22.81 14.96
CA LYS A 65 -27.25 -22.18 13.74
C LYS A 65 -26.91 -20.71 14.02
N ILE A 66 -25.68 -20.41 14.42
CA ILE A 66 -25.19 -19.05 14.54
C ILE A 66 -24.88 -18.58 13.11
N GLU A 67 -25.77 -17.79 12.52
CA GLU A 67 -25.46 -16.99 11.35
C GLU A 67 -24.38 -15.98 11.75
N ILE A 68 -23.11 -16.29 11.48
CA ILE A 68 -21.99 -15.41 11.81
C ILE A 68 -22.02 -14.22 10.85
N VAL A 69 -22.73 -13.16 11.25
CA VAL A 69 -22.70 -11.88 10.52
C VAL A 69 -21.35 -11.23 10.74
N ILE A 70 -20.42 -11.44 9.80
CA ILE A 70 -19.12 -10.77 9.78
C ILE A 70 -19.33 -9.33 9.28
N ASN A 71 -19.48 -8.41 10.23
CA ASN A 71 -19.48 -6.99 9.91
C ASN A 71 -18.06 -6.52 9.60
N PRO A 72 -17.85 -5.72 8.54
CA PRO A 72 -16.55 -5.12 8.29
C PRO A 72 -16.13 -4.30 9.51
N PRO A 73 -14.83 -4.33 9.88
CA PRO A 73 -14.35 -3.55 11.02
C PRO A 73 -14.72 -2.09 10.80
N LYS A 74 -15.29 -1.46 11.82
CA LYS A 74 -15.66 -0.04 11.79
C LYS A 74 -14.39 0.79 11.71
N SER A 75 -13.90 1.05 10.50
CA SER A 75 -12.76 1.92 10.28
C SER A 75 -13.21 3.37 10.47
N VAL A 76 -13.01 3.91 11.67
CA VAL A 76 -13.08 5.36 11.87
C VAL A 76 -11.88 5.95 11.15
N ARG A 77 -12.13 6.67 10.06
CA ARG A 77 -11.05 7.37 9.35
C ARG A 77 -10.43 8.37 10.34
N PRO A 78 -9.14 8.26 10.69
CA PRO A 78 -8.51 9.25 11.56
C PRO A 78 -8.61 10.63 10.89
N ALA A 79 -8.79 11.66 11.71
CA ALA A 79 -8.87 13.03 11.22
C ALA A 79 -7.69 13.30 10.27
N GLY A 80 -8.00 13.81 9.07
CA GLY A 80 -6.99 14.08 8.07
C GLY A 80 -5.92 15.01 8.66
N LYS A 81 -4.65 14.68 8.44
CA LYS A 81 -3.54 15.54 8.84
C LYS A 81 -3.82 16.97 8.35
N PRO A 82 -3.70 18.01 9.21
CA PRO A 82 -3.90 19.38 8.79
C PRO A 82 -3.03 19.64 7.57
N ARG A 83 -3.69 20.11 6.50
CA ARG A 83 -3.06 20.33 5.21
C ARG A 83 -1.93 21.33 5.42
N LYS A 84 -0.68 20.90 5.22
CA LYS A 84 0.47 21.82 5.23
C LYS A 84 0.16 22.93 4.23
N ARG A 85 0.03 24.17 4.69
CA ARG A 85 -0.06 25.34 3.81
C ARG A 85 1.18 25.31 2.93
N ARG A 86 1.00 25.09 1.62
CA ARG A 86 2.07 25.36 0.66
C ARG A 86 2.36 26.85 0.77
N VAL A 87 3.57 27.21 1.15
CA VAL A 87 4.07 28.58 1.01
C VAL A 87 3.93 28.92 -0.48
N ARG A 88 3.18 29.97 -0.81
CA ARG A 88 3.08 30.43 -2.19
C ARG A 88 4.44 30.97 -2.59
N ALA A 89 4.98 30.49 -3.70
CA ALA A 89 6.28 30.90 -4.22
C ALA A 89 6.38 32.40 -4.57
N GLU A 90 5.27 33.15 -4.52
CA GLU A 90 5.28 34.61 -4.69
C GLU A 90 6.10 35.33 -3.60
N GLU A 91 6.25 34.73 -2.41
CA GLU A 91 7.10 35.27 -1.34
C GLU A 91 8.59 34.97 -1.55
N SER A 92 8.92 34.00 -2.41
CA SER A 92 10.31 33.65 -2.74
C SER A 92 10.66 34.18 -4.12
N GLY A 93 10.80 35.51 -4.23
CA GLY A 93 11.56 36.30 -5.22
C GLY A 93 11.96 35.69 -6.58
N GLY A 94 11.12 34.84 -7.16
CA GLY A 94 11.46 34.04 -8.32
C GLY A 94 11.51 34.95 -9.54
N LYS A 95 12.70 35.05 -10.17
CA LYS A 95 12.87 35.80 -11.41
C LYS A 95 11.94 35.21 -12.48
N LYS A 96 10.86 35.92 -12.79
CA LYS A 96 9.97 35.57 -13.91
C LYS A 96 10.79 35.62 -15.19
N ARG A 97 10.84 34.54 -15.96
CA ARG A 97 11.53 34.53 -17.26
C ARG A 97 10.81 35.49 -18.21
N ALA A 98 11.58 36.34 -18.91
CA ALA A 98 11.04 37.21 -19.94
C ALA A 98 10.53 36.37 -21.13
N VAL A 99 9.34 36.68 -21.61
CA VAL A 99 8.76 36.08 -22.81
C VAL A 99 9.42 36.72 -24.03
N HIS A 100 9.90 35.90 -24.97
CA HIS A 100 10.50 36.34 -26.24
C HIS A 100 9.61 35.89 -27.41
N CYS A 101 9.38 36.79 -28.38
CA CYS A 101 8.60 36.49 -29.56
C CYS A 101 9.48 35.84 -30.64
N SER A 102 9.13 34.66 -31.14
CA SER A 102 9.90 33.98 -32.19
C SER A 102 9.76 34.58 -33.60
N ARG A 103 8.90 35.60 -33.79
CA ARG A 103 8.76 36.30 -35.08
C ARG A 103 9.65 37.53 -35.18
N CYS A 104 9.62 38.40 -34.17
CA CYS A 104 10.39 39.65 -34.17
C CYS A 104 11.57 39.65 -33.18
N ASN A 105 11.76 38.56 -32.44
CA ASN A 105 12.78 38.40 -31.39
C ASN A 105 12.73 39.45 -30.27
N GLN A 106 11.63 40.21 -30.16
CA GLN A 106 11.42 41.18 -29.08
C GLN A 106 10.78 40.53 -27.86
N THR A 107 11.07 41.07 -26.68
CA THR A 107 10.49 40.61 -25.41
C THR A 107 9.13 41.23 -25.12
N GLY A 108 8.29 40.54 -24.34
CA GLY A 108 7.05 41.10 -23.79
C GLY A 108 5.77 40.62 -24.46
N HIS A 109 5.86 39.82 -25.52
CA HIS A 109 4.67 39.24 -26.18
C HIS A 109 4.97 37.86 -26.78
N PHE A 110 3.91 37.09 -27.04
CA PHE A 110 3.99 35.80 -27.69
C PHE A 110 3.87 35.94 -29.21
N ARG A 111 4.30 34.91 -29.95
CA ARG A 111 4.16 34.85 -31.42
C ARG A 111 2.74 35.16 -31.91
N THR A 112 1.73 34.74 -31.16
CA THR A 112 0.30 34.89 -31.48
C THR A 112 -0.22 36.31 -31.32
N THR A 113 0.41 37.13 -30.47
CA THR A 113 0.03 38.52 -30.20
C THR A 113 1.02 39.51 -30.81
N CYS A 114 1.83 39.06 -31.76
CA CYS A 114 2.84 39.89 -32.42
C CYS A 114 2.18 40.80 -33.48
N ALA A 115 2.39 42.11 -33.35
CA ALA A 115 1.91 43.12 -34.30
C ALA A 115 2.88 43.38 -35.47
N ALA A 116 3.98 42.64 -35.56
CA ALA A 116 4.91 42.78 -36.68
C ALA A 116 4.25 42.30 -38.00
N PRO A 117 4.39 43.06 -39.10
CA PRO A 117 3.89 42.63 -40.41
C PRO A 117 4.53 41.29 -40.81
N ILE A 118 3.78 40.49 -41.58
CA ILE A 118 4.27 39.23 -42.19
C ILE A 118 5.18 39.58 -43.35
#